data_AF-A0A953UF81-F1
#
_entry.id   AF-A0A953UF81-F1
#
_cell.length_a   1.000
_cell.length_b   1.000
_cell.length_c   1.000
_cell.angle_alpha   90.00
_cell.angle_beta   90.00
_cell.angle_gamma   90.00
#
_symmetry.space_group_name_H-M   'P 1'
#
loop_
_entity.id
_entity.type
_entity.pdbx_description
1 polymer ?
#
loop_
_entity_poly.entity_id
_entity_poly.type
_entity_poly.pdbx_seq_one_letter_code
_entity_poly.pdbx_strand_id
1 'polypeptide(L)'
;MKTAISIDDALLQQADQTAQLLGVSRSRLFAMAVGDFLARQRREQMLLSLNQVYASAPEPADQRLLKGIKGKVRRAVKESW
;
A
#
# COMPACT_ATOMS: atom_id res chain seq x y z
N MET A 1 22.18 -3.96 -11.18
CA MET A 1 23.04 -2.98 -10.48
C MET A 1 23.37 -3.52 -9.09
N LYS A 2 24.58 -3.32 -8.57
CA LYS A 2 24.97 -3.72 -7.21
C LYS A 2 25.37 -2.47 -6.43
N THR A 3 24.83 -2.31 -5.24
CA THR A 3 25.06 -1.16 -4.37
C THR A 3 25.17 -1.67 -2.94
N ALA A 4 26.19 -1.23 -2.20
CA ALA A 4 26.29 -1.50 -0.77
C ALA A 4 25.39 -0.53 -0.01
N ILE A 5 24.64 -1.03 0.97
CA ILE A 5 23.80 -0.23 1.86
C ILE A 5 24.21 -0.53 3.30
N SER A 6 24.20 0.50 4.16
CA SER A 6 24.25 0.29 5.59
C SER A 6 22.88 -0.16 6.07
N ILE A 7 22.85 -1.17 6.94
CA ILE A 7 21.64 -1.75 7.52
C ILE A 7 22.00 -2.25 8.91
N ASP A 8 21.01 -2.24 9.81
CA ASP A 8 21.14 -2.85 11.13
C ASP A 8 21.38 -4.37 11.02
N ASP A 9 22.27 -4.90 11.86
CA ASP A 9 22.67 -6.31 11.82
C ASP A 9 21.50 -7.25 12.16
N ALA A 10 20.65 -6.88 13.13
CA ALA A 10 19.51 -7.70 13.51
C ALA A 10 18.46 -7.73 12.39
N LEU A 11 18.27 -6.60 11.69
CA LEU A 11 17.40 -6.55 10.52
C LEU A 11 17.95 -7.39 9.36
N LEU A 12 19.26 -7.35 9.12
CA LEU A 12 19.90 -8.16 8.08
C LEU A 12 19.75 -9.66 8.36
N GLN A 13 19.92 -10.08 9.62
CA GLN A 13 19.72 -11.48 10.03
C GLN A 13 18.27 -11.94 9.82
N GLN A 14 17.30 -11.11 10.17
CA GLN A 14 15.88 -11.43 9.94
C GLN A 14 15.56 -11.52 8.44
N ALA A 15 16.12 -10.64 7.63
CA ALA A 15 15.97 -10.69 6.18
C ALA A 15 16.58 -11.98 5.60
N ASP A 16 17.73 -12.42 6.10
CA ASP A 16 18.36 -13.67 5.68
C ASP A 16 17.52 -14.91 6.00
N GLN A 17 17.03 -15.00 7.23
CA GLN A 17 16.16 -16.10 7.65
C GLN A 17 14.88 -16.13 6.80
N THR A 18 14.28 -14.97 6.56
CA THR A 18 13.08 -14.83 5.73
C THR A 18 13.36 -15.25 4.29
N ALA A 19 14.48 -14.82 3.71
CA ALA A 19 14.87 -15.18 2.35
C ALA A 19 15.06 -16.70 2.20
N GLN A 20 15.68 -17.34 3.19
CA GLN A 20 15.83 -18.80 3.24
C GLN A 20 14.47 -19.51 3.32
N LEU A 21 13.59 -19.08 4.22
CA LEU A 21 12.24 -19.66 4.35
C LEU A 21 11.42 -19.55 3.06
N LEU A 22 11.58 -18.45 2.33
CA LEU A 22 10.90 -18.21 1.05
C LEU A 22 11.61 -18.87 -0.15
N GLY A 23 12.78 -19.48 0.04
CA GLY A 23 13.56 -20.08 -1.04
C GLY A 23 14.08 -19.07 -2.07
N VAL A 24 14.33 -17.83 -1.66
CA VAL A 24 14.83 -16.75 -2.53
C VAL A 24 16.18 -16.22 -2.05
N SER A 25 16.91 -15.54 -2.94
CA SER A 25 18.13 -14.84 -2.50
C SER A 25 17.79 -13.61 -1.65
N ARG A 26 18.70 -13.24 -0.75
CA ARG A 26 18.63 -11.99 0.03
C ARG A 26 18.37 -10.77 -0.85
N SER A 27 19.08 -10.64 -1.97
CA SER A 27 18.90 -9.52 -2.91
C SER A 27 17.51 -9.50 -3.55
N ARG A 28 16.94 -10.67 -3.84
CA ARG A 28 15.57 -10.79 -4.36
C ARG A 28 14.55 -10.40 -3.29
N LEU A 29 14.74 -10.81 -2.03
CA LEU A 29 13.89 -10.39 -0.93
C LEU A 29 13.84 -8.86 -0.82
N PHE A 30 15.00 -8.20 -0.80
CA PHE A 30 15.04 -6.74 -0.74
C PHE A 30 14.39 -6.07 -1.95
N ALA A 31 14.60 -6.60 -3.16
CA ALA A 31 13.96 -6.07 -4.35
C ALA A 31 12.42 -6.15 -4.28
N MET A 32 11.88 -7.28 -3.80
CA MET A 32 10.43 -7.45 -3.57
C MET A 32 9.92 -6.47 -2.52
N ALA A 33 10.62 -6.38 -1.37
CA ALA A 33 10.23 -5.49 -0.28
C ALA A 33 10.20 -4.01 -0.71
N VAL A 34 11.21 -3.55 -1.45
CA VAL A 34 11.26 -2.19 -2.01
C VAL A 34 10.14 -1.97 -3.02
N GLY A 35 9.90 -2.92 -3.93
CA GLY A 35 8.81 -2.84 -4.90
C GLY A 35 7.44 -2.69 -4.22
N ASP A 36 7.19 -3.51 -3.21
CA ASP A 36 5.95 -3.48 -2.42
C ASP A 36 5.80 -2.19 -1.61
N PHE A 37 6.88 -1.71 -1.00
CA PHE A 37 6.88 -0.46 -0.27
C PHE A 37 6.54 0.72 -1.18
N LEU A 38 7.20 0.81 -2.35
CA LEU A 38 6.93 1.87 -3.32
C LEU A 38 5.51 1.77 -3.89
N ALA A 39 4.98 0.57 -4.08
CA ALA A 39 3.60 0.38 -4.51
C ALA A 39 2.60 0.86 -3.45
N ARG A 40 2.83 0.58 -2.16
CA ARG A 40 2.02 1.12 -1.05
C ARG A 40 2.07 2.65 -1.02
N GLN A 41 3.26 3.23 -1.08
CA GLN A 41 3.44 4.68 -1.08
C GLN A 41 2.74 5.37 -2.25
N ARG A 42 2.82 4.82 -3.47
CA ARG A 42 2.06 5.35 -4.62
C ARG A 42 0.55 5.33 -4.40
N ARG A 43 0.02 4.26 -3.80
CA ARG A 43 -1.42 4.17 -3.49
C ARG A 43 -1.85 5.20 -2.45
N GLU A 44 -1.06 5.40 -1.40
CA GLU A 44 -1.32 6.41 -0.37
C GLU A 44 -1.32 7.82 -0.97
N GLN A 45 -0.32 8.15 -1.79
CA GLN A 45 -0.24 9.45 -2.45
C GLN A 45 -1.44 9.68 -3.38
N MET A 46 -1.85 8.68 -4.16
CA MET A 46 -3.03 8.78 -5.01
C MET A 46 -4.30 9.03 -4.18
N LEU A 47 -4.47 8.33 -3.05
CA LEU A 47 -5.60 8.56 -2.15
C LEU A 47 -5.59 9.98 -1.58
N LEU A 48 -4.42 10.50 -1.17
CA LEU A 48 -4.27 11.87 -0.69
C LEU A 48 -4.64 12.90 -1.76
N SER A 49 -4.17 12.71 -3.00
CA SER A 49 -4.53 13.58 -4.13
C SER A 49 -6.04 13.57 -4.41
N LEU A 50 -6.67 12.39 -4.37
CA LEU A 50 -8.13 12.28 -4.51
C LEU A 50 -8.85 13.02 -3.38
N ASN A 51 -8.42 12.84 -2.13
CA ASN A 51 -9.01 13.54 -1.00
C ASN A 51 -8.89 15.07 -1.12
N GLN A 52 -7.82 15.58 -1.72
CA GLN A 52 -7.67 17.02 -1.98
C GLN A 52 -8.67 17.52 -3.03
N VAL A 53 -8.83 16.79 -4.14
CA VAL A 53 -9.81 17.15 -5.20
C VAL A 53 -11.23 17.16 -4.66
N TYR A 54 -11.56 16.20 -3.79
CA TYR A 54 -12.90 16.06 -3.21
C TYR A 54 -13.02 16.64 -1.79
N ALA A 55 -12.12 17.54 -1.38
CA ALA A 55 -12.13 18.13 -0.04
C ALA A 55 -13.33 19.08 0.18
N SER A 56 -13.86 19.67 -0.91
CA SER A 56 -14.99 20.59 -0.87
C SER A 56 -16.32 19.85 -0.72
N ALA A 57 -17.36 20.59 -0.28
CA ALA A 57 -18.70 20.03 -0.20
C ALA A 57 -19.14 19.52 -1.59
N PRO A 58 -19.73 18.31 -1.68
CA PRO A 58 -20.16 17.77 -2.96
C PRO A 58 -21.24 18.65 -3.60
N GLU A 59 -21.11 18.87 -4.90
CA GLU A 59 -22.15 19.57 -5.66
C GLU A 59 -23.47 18.78 -5.58
N PRO A 60 -24.64 19.42 -5.74
CA PRO A 60 -25.93 18.73 -5.70
C PRO A 60 -26.03 17.53 -6.66
N ALA A 61 -25.31 17.59 -7.79
CA ALA A 61 -25.18 16.49 -8.76
C ALA A 61 -24.45 15.27 -8.18
N ASP A 62 -23.44 15.48 -7.34
CA ASP A 62 -22.61 14.43 -6.73
C ASP A 62 -23.33 13.70 -5.59
N GLN A 63 -24.35 14.32 -4.99
CA GLN A 63 -25.05 13.76 -3.83
C GLN A 63 -25.75 12.43 -4.14
N ARG A 64 -26.31 12.27 -5.35
CA ARG A 64 -26.95 11.02 -5.78
C ARG A 64 -25.91 9.91 -5.98
N LEU A 65 -24.78 10.25 -6.61
CA LEU A 65 -23.65 9.35 -6.80
C LEU A 65 -23.08 8.88 -5.45
N LEU A 66 -22.84 9.80 -4.52
CA LEU A 66 -22.31 9.51 -3.19
C LEU A 66 -23.23 8.61 -2.35
N LYS A 67 -24.56 8.78 -2.44
CA LYS A 67 -25.51 7.87 -1.77
C LYS A 67 -25.38 6.44 -2.31
N GLY A 68 -25.27 6.28 -3.63
CA GLY A 68 -25.05 4.99 -4.26
C GLY A 68 -23.73 4.33 -3.85
N ILE A 69 -22.64 5.09 -3.84
CA ILE A 69 -21.31 4.62 -3.41
C ILE A 69 -21.34 4.19 -1.94
N LYS A 70 -21.87 5.04 -1.03
CA LYS A 70 -21.99 4.71 0.40
C LYS A 70 -22.77 3.43 0.67
N GLY A 71 -23.81 3.16 -0.12
CA GLY A 71 -24.59 1.92 -0.02
C GLY A 71 -23.77 0.67 -0.36
N LYS A 72 -22.98 0.72 -1.44
CA LYS A 72 -22.10 -0.40 -1.85
C LYS A 72 -20.96 -0.62 -0.85
N VAL A 73 -20.29 0.46 -0.43
CA VAL A 73 -19.17 0.39 0.53
C VAL A 73 -19.63 -0.21 1.86
N ARG A 74 -20.77 0.21 2.40
CA ARG A 74 -21.30 -0.35 3.66
C ARG A 74 -21.56 -1.86 3.60
N ARG A 75 -21.95 -2.39 2.45
CA ARG A 75 -22.17 -3.83 2.27
C ARG A 75 -20.84 -4.58 2.27
N ALA A 76 -19.88 -4.11 1.47
CA ALA A 76 -18.55 -4.73 1.39
C ALA A 76 -17.81 -4.72 2.74
N VAL A 77 -17.93 -3.63 3.52
CA VAL A 77 -17.32 -3.55 4.86
C VAL A 77 -18.03 -4.46 5.86
N LYS A 78 -19.35 -4.69 5.75
CA LYS A 78 -20.05 -5.62 6.65
C LYS A 78 -19.72 -7.09 6.40
N GLU A 79 -19.32 -7.44 5.19
CA GLU A 79 -18.98 -8.82 4.81
C GLU A 79 -17.52 -9.20 5.15
N SER A 80 -16.69 -8.21 5.49
CA SER A 80 -15.25 -8.38 5.78
C SER A 80 -14.91 -8.46 7.28
N TRP A 81 -15.90 -8.56 8.18
CA TRP A 81 -15.73 -8.72 9.63
C TRP A 81 -16.50 -9.93 10.15
#